data_AF-A0A157T503-F1
#
_entry.id   AF-A0A157T503-F1
#
_cell.length_a   1.000
_cell.length_b   1.000
_cell.length_c   1.000
_cell.angle_alpha   90.00
_cell.angle_beta   90.00
_cell.angle_gamma   90.00
#
_symmetry.space_group_name_H-M   'P 1'
#
loop_
_entity.id
_entity.type
_entity.pdbx_description
1 polymer ?
#
loop_
_entity_poly.entity_id
_entity_poly.type
_entity_poly.pdbx_seq_one_letter_code
_entity_poly.pdbx_strand_id
1 'polypeptide(L)' 'MDLIVRKNGTIPFTRGDPRFFTGNVIIEQVHDSEEPSRVAASIVTFEPGARTNWHYHPLR' A
#
# COMPACT_ATOMS: atom_id res chain seq x y z
N MET A 1 3.55 -25.16 5.96
CA MET A 1 2.82 -23.94 6.35
C MET A 1 3.87 -23.09 6.99
N ASP A 2 4.43 -22.20 6.19
CA ASP A 2 5.70 -21.59 6.49
C ASP A 2 5.42 -20.23 7.12
N LEU A 3 6.03 -19.96 8.26
CA LEU A 3 5.89 -18.67 8.91
C LEU A 3 6.76 -17.65 8.15
N ILE A 4 6.12 -16.75 7.41
CA ILE A 4 6.80 -15.67 6.71
C ILE A 4 6.84 -14.45 7.64
N VAL A 5 8.05 -14.03 8.03
CA VAL A 5 8.28 -12.80 8.79
C VAL A 5 9.06 -11.82 7.92
N ARG A 6 8.43 -10.69 7.59
CA ARG A 6 9.12 -9.54 6.97
C ARG A 6 9.51 -8.57 8.07
N LYS A 7 10.81 -8.31 8.22
CA LYS A 7 11.31 -7.39 9.25
C LYS A 7 11.06 -5.94 8.83
N ASN A 8 10.84 -5.07 9.81
CA ASN A 8 10.73 -3.63 9.55
C ASN A 8 11.95 -3.13 8.74
N GLY A 9 11.72 -2.29 7.73
CA GLY A 9 12.74 -1.72 6.85
C GLY A 9 13.31 -2.66 5.79
N THR A 10 12.83 -3.89 5.66
CA THR A 10 13.26 -4.81 4.58
C THR A 10 12.46 -4.67 3.28
N ILE A 11 11.28 -4.05 3.36
CA ILE A 11 10.46 -3.74 2.19
C ILE A 11 10.71 -2.26 1.84
N PRO A 12 11.14 -1.94 0.62
CA PRO A 12 11.41 -0.57 0.23
C PRO A 12 10.11 0.24 0.14
N PHE A 13 10.18 1.50 0.56
CA PHE A 13 9.11 2.45 0.33
C PHE A 13 8.96 2.75 -1.16
N THR A 14 7.74 3.00 -1.60
CA THR A 14 7.43 3.44 -2.95
C THR A 14 6.75 4.79 -2.94
N ARG A 15 6.92 5.57 -4.01
CA ARG A 15 6.16 6.80 -4.21
C ARG A 15 4.79 6.47 -4.80
N GLY A 16 3.76 7.15 -4.34
CA GLY A 16 2.43 7.07 -4.94
C GLY A 16 2.47 7.48 -6.42
N ASP A 17 1.87 6.66 -7.27
CA ASP A 17 1.80 6.94 -8.71
C ASP A 17 0.92 8.18 -8.96
N PRO A 18 1.40 9.18 -9.74
CA PRO A 18 0.64 10.39 -10.01
C PRO A 18 -0.71 10.16 -10.71
N ARG A 19 -0.95 8.98 -11.29
CA ARG A 19 -2.27 8.59 -11.82
C ARG A 19 -3.31 8.38 -10.72
N PHE A 20 -2.89 8.04 -9.50
CA PHE A 20 -3.78 7.72 -8.38
C PHE A 20 -3.72 8.75 -7.25
N PHE A 21 -2.69 9.58 -7.20
CA PHE A 21 -2.45 10.51 -6.10
C PHE A 21 -2.14 11.91 -6.61
N THR A 22 -2.52 12.92 -5.82
CA THR A 22 -2.03 14.29 -5.97
C THR A 22 -1.13 14.63 -4.79
N GLY A 23 0.01 15.29 -5.04
CA GLY A 23 1.00 15.63 -4.02
C GLY A 23 1.96 14.46 -3.72
N ASN A 24 2.83 14.65 -2.73
CA ASN A 24 3.80 13.63 -2.34
C ASN A 24 3.14 12.59 -1.41
N VAL A 25 3.18 11.33 -1.84
CA VAL A 25 2.64 10.19 -1.09
C VAL A 25 3.72 9.10 -1.04
N ILE A 26 3.94 8.55 0.15
CA ILE A 26 4.82 7.40 0.38
C ILE A 26 3.97 6.20 0.77
N ILE A 27 4.27 5.05 0.19
CA ILE A 27 3.57 3.79 0.43
C ILE A 27 4.58 2.76 0.94
N GLU A 28 4.27 2.15 2.08
CA GLU A 28 4.97 1.00 2.65
C GLU A 28 4.05 -0.22 2.59
N GLN A 29 4.42 -1.24 1.83
CA GLN A 29 3.64 -2.48 1.75
C GLN A 29 3.87 -3.33 2.99
N VAL A 30 2.79 -3.72 3.68
CA VAL A 30 2.85 -4.51 4.92
C VAL A 30 2.50 -5.98 4.65
N HIS A 31 1.50 -6.22 3.81
CA HIS A 31 1.04 -7.57 3.46
C HIS A 31 0.58 -7.59 2.00
N ASP A 32 0.96 -8.65 1.29
CA ASP A 32 0.45 -8.96 -0.04
C ASP A 32 -0.56 -10.09 0.06
N SER A 33 -1.53 -10.13 -0.87
CA SER A 33 -2.52 -11.20 -0.88
C SER A 33 -1.88 -12.53 -1.31
N GLU A 34 -2.21 -13.60 -0.60
CA GLU A 34 -1.82 -14.98 -0.93
C GLU A 34 -3.08 -15.85 -0.98
N GLU A 35 -3.24 -16.62 -2.06
CA GLU A 35 -4.40 -17.52 -2.23
C GLU A 35 -4.55 -18.46 -1.02
N PRO A 36 -5.78 -18.61 -0.46
CA PRO A 36 -7.07 -18.12 -0.96
C PRO A 36 -7.47 -16.72 -0.45
N SER A 37 -6.63 -16.07 0.35
CA SER A 37 -6.88 -14.73 0.86
C SER A 37 -6.66 -13.68 -0.22
N ARG A 38 -7.53 -12.67 -0.25
CA ARG A 38 -7.42 -11.51 -1.14
C ARG A 38 -7.15 -10.20 -0.40
N VAL A 39 -6.84 -10.30 0.89
CA VAL A 39 -6.50 -9.15 1.72
C VAL A 39 -5.08 -8.70 1.38
N ALA A 40 -4.92 -7.42 1.11
CA ALA A 40 -3.64 -6.74 1.04
C ALA A 40 -3.67 -5.52 1.96
N ALA A 41 -2.51 -5.12 2.47
CA ALA A 41 -2.41 -3.98 3.39
C ALA A 41 -1.12 -3.19 3.19
N SER A 42 -1.25 -1.87 3.27
CA SER A 42 -0.13 -0.93 3.18
C SER A 42 -0.33 0.22 4.15
N ILE A 43 0.77 0.78 4.66
CA ILE A 43 0.78 2.06 5.35
C ILE A 43 1.00 3.14 4.28
N VAL A 44 0.16 4.18 4.28
CA VAL A 44 0.23 5.27 3.31
C VAL A 44 0.40 6.59 4.05
N THR A 45 1.49 7.30 3.77
CA THR A 45 1.81 8.60 4.36
C THR A 45 1.59 9.69 3.32
N PHE A 46 0.78 10.69 3.69
CA PHE A 46 0.48 11.86 2.88
C PHE A 46 1.23 13.08 3.44
N GLU A 47 2.04 13.73 2.61
CA GLU A 47 2.55 15.06 2.96
C GLU A 47 1.40 16.09 2.99
N PRO A 48 1.59 17.27 3.61
CA PRO A 48 0.54 18.29 3.67
C PRO A 48 -0.06 18.62 2.29
N GLY A 49 -1.38 18.47 2.15
CA GLY A 49 -2.12 18.71 0.91
C GLY A 49 -2.15 17.55 -0.10
N ALA A 50 -1.42 16.46 0.17
CA ALA A 50 -1.48 15.25 -0.64
C ALA A 50 -2.77 14.46 -0.35
N ARG A 51 -3.31 13.77 -1.37
CA ARG A 51 -4.51 12.93 -1.26
C ARG A 51 -4.57 11.90 -2.39
N THR A 52 -5.49 10.95 -2.26
CA THR A 52 -5.91 10.07 -3.37
C THR A 52 -6.78 10.83 -4.37
N ASN A 53 -6.78 10.35 -5.61
CA ASN A 53 -7.85 10.61 -6.56
C ASN A 53 -9.11 9.82 -6.13
N TRP A 54 -10.28 10.25 -6.59
CA TRP A 54 -11.52 9.51 -6.34
C TRP A 54 -11.42 8.08 -6.91
N HIS A 55 -11.77 7.09 -6.11
CA HIS A 55 -11.78 5.68 -6.49
C HIS A 55 -12.79 4.91 -5.63
N TYR A 56 -13.02 3.64 -5.97
CA TYR A 56 -13.83 2.70 -5.19
C TYR A 56 -13.08 1.37 -5.07
N HIS A 57 -13.35 0.62 -4.01
CA HIS A 57 -12.83 -0.73 -3.84
C HIS A 57 -13.90 -1.74 -4.22
N PRO A 58 -13.73 -2.51 -5.32
CA PRO A 58 -14.63 -3.61 -5.60
C PRO A 58 -14.40 -4.73 -4.58
N LEU A 59 -15.43 -5.07 -3.82
CA LEU A 59 -15.51 -6.33 -3.10
C LEU A 59 -16.32 -7.32 -3.95
N ARG A 60 -15.66 -7.91 -4.96
CA ARG A 60 -15.99 -9.31 -5.29
C ARG A 60 -15.10 -10.18 -4.45
#